data_AF-D7LJC4-F1
#
_entry.id   AF-D7LJC4-F1
#
_cell.length_a   1.000
_cell.length_b   1.000
_cell.length_c   1.000
_cell.angle_alpha   90.00
_cell.angle_beta   90.00
_cell.angle_gamma   90.00
#
_symmetry.space_group_name_H-M   'P 1'
#
loop_
_entity.id
_entity.type
_entity.pdbx_description
1 polymer ?
#
loop_
_entity_poly.entity_id
_entity_poly.type
_entity_poly.pdbx_seq_one_letter_code
_entity_poly.pdbx_strand_id
1 'polypeptide(L)'
;MQKQEFLELFKAAQRAAKYASDENSPEVARCIQFMKRLKEAPASLAIDVVLITNGIRFLRDHKNPQIRSEAQLLSDLWLRYLYATGREQSESLKDFEQEKVSR
;
A
#
# COMPACT_ATOMS: atom_id res chain seq x y z
N MET A 1 -7.77 8.93 8.13
CA MET A 1 -8.39 7.83 7.37
C MET A 1 -8.63 6.67 8.31
N GLN A 2 -9.81 6.04 8.28
CA GLN A 2 -10.11 4.83 9.06
C GLN A 2 -9.89 3.55 8.22
N LYS A 3 -9.79 2.37 8.86
CA LYS A 3 -9.55 1.09 8.16
C LYS A 3 -10.60 0.78 7.10
N GLN A 4 -11.88 0.98 7.41
CA GLN A 4 -12.97 0.75 6.44
C GLN A 4 -12.87 1.72 5.25
N GLU A 5 -12.58 2.99 5.51
CA GLU A 5 -12.38 4.01 4.47
C GLU A 5 -11.20 3.65 3.56
N PHE A 6 -10.09 3.18 4.14
CA PHE A 6 -8.93 2.70 3.38
C PHE A 6 -9.28 1.55 2.45
N LEU A 7 -10.01 0.55 2.94
CA LEU A 7 -10.42 -0.61 2.15
C LEU A 7 -11.36 -0.22 1.00
N GLU A 8 -12.32 0.67 1.26
CA GLU A 8 -13.21 1.18 0.21
C GLU A 8 -12.45 2.01 -0.82
N LEU A 9 -11.48 2.81 -0.39
CA LEU A 9 -10.59 3.55 -1.30
C LEU A 9 -9.75 2.62 -2.18
N PHE A 10 -9.24 1.52 -1.61
CA PHE A 10 -8.51 0.50 -2.36
C PHE A 10 -9.40 -0.22 -3.37
N LYS A 11 -10.62 -0.62 -2.99
CA LYS A 11 -11.60 -1.20 -3.93
C LYS A 11 -11.99 -0.21 -5.03
N ALA A 12 -12.11 1.08 -4.70
CA ALA A 12 -12.38 2.13 -5.68
C ALA A 12 -11.23 2.28 -6.69
N ALA A 13 -9.97 2.22 -6.23
CA ALA A 13 -8.81 2.18 -7.12
C ALA A 13 -8.85 0.97 -8.07
N GLN A 14 -9.12 -0.23 -7.55
CA GLN A 14 -9.25 -1.44 -8.38
C GLN A 14 -10.38 -1.35 -9.38
N ARG A 15 -11.54 -0.82 -8.97
CA ARG A 15 -12.69 -0.61 -9.85
C ARG A 15 -12.36 0.39 -10.95
N ALA A 16 -11.73 1.51 -10.62
CA ALA A 16 -11.30 2.51 -11.60
C ALA A 16 -10.30 1.92 -12.60
N ALA A 17 -9.29 1.17 -12.14
CA ALA A 17 -8.38 0.46 -13.03
C ALA A 17 -9.12 -0.51 -13.97
N LYS A 18 -10.07 -1.29 -13.45
CA LYS A 18 -10.89 -2.21 -14.27
C LYS A 18 -11.61 -1.49 -15.43
N TYR A 19 -12.06 -0.26 -15.22
CA TYR A 19 -12.77 0.53 -16.23
C TYR A 19 -11.86 1.47 -17.04
N ALA A 20 -10.55 1.49 -16.77
CA ALA A 20 -9.57 2.24 -17.56
C ALA A 20 -9.29 1.50 -18.88
N SER A 21 -10.28 1.49 -19.78
CA SER A 21 -10.22 0.81 -21.08
C SER A 21 -9.16 1.41 -21.98
N ASP A 22 -8.98 2.73 -21.92
CA ASP A 22 -8.11 3.50 -22.81
C ASP A 22 -7.14 4.37 -22.02
N GLU A 23 -6.05 4.78 -22.67
CA GLU A 23 -4.98 5.50 -21.98
C GLU A 23 -5.41 6.87 -21.46
N ASN A 24 -6.37 7.51 -22.15
CA ASN A 24 -6.92 8.82 -21.81
C ASN A 24 -8.28 8.75 -21.10
N SER A 25 -8.70 7.57 -20.63
CA SER A 25 -9.99 7.45 -19.95
C SER A 25 -9.96 8.21 -18.61
N PRO A 26 -11.06 8.88 -18.22
CA PRO A 26 -11.12 9.59 -16.94
C PRO A 26 -10.94 8.65 -15.73
N GLU A 27 -11.19 7.35 -15.91
CA GLU A 27 -10.95 6.32 -14.91
C GLU A 27 -9.47 6.15 -14.58
N VAL A 28 -8.55 6.44 -15.51
CA VAL A 28 -7.10 6.46 -15.25
C VAL A 28 -6.78 7.52 -14.21
N ALA A 29 -7.26 8.76 -14.42
CA ALA A 29 -7.06 9.86 -13.50
C ALA A 29 -7.68 9.57 -12.12
N ARG A 30 -8.89 8.99 -12.09
CA ARG A 30 -9.54 8.57 -10.83
C ARG A 30 -8.73 7.49 -10.11
N CYS A 31 -8.24 6.48 -10.83
CA CYS A 31 -7.43 5.42 -10.27
C CYS A 31 -6.16 5.97 -9.61
N ILE A 32 -5.45 6.86 -10.31
CA ILE A 32 -4.26 7.56 -9.79
C ILE A 32 -4.61 8.41 -8.57
N GLN A 33 -5.74 9.15 -8.60
CA GLN A 33 -6.18 9.96 -7.46
C GLN A 33 -6.43 9.09 -6.21
N PHE A 34 -7.08 7.94 -6.37
CA PHE A 34 -7.29 7.00 -5.27
C PHE A 34 -5.95 6.45 -4.73
N MET A 35 -5.02 6.08 -5.62
CA MET A 35 -3.68 5.63 -5.23
C MET A 35 -2.90 6.72 -4.48
N LYS A 36 -3.02 7.99 -4.86
CA LYS A 36 -2.39 9.11 -4.13
C LYS A 36 -2.94 9.26 -2.71
N ARG A 37 -4.28 9.21 -2.52
CA ARG A 37 -4.86 9.21 -1.16
C ARG A 37 -4.45 8.00 -0.34
N LEU A 38 -4.23 6.84 -0.97
CA LEU A 38 -3.71 5.65 -0.30
C LEU A 38 -2.25 5.82 0.15
N LYS A 39 -1.43 6.64 -0.53
CA LYS A 39 -0.06 6.99 -0.09
C LYS A 39 -0.05 7.88 1.15
N GLU A 40 -1.08 8.70 1.33
CA GLU A 40 -1.22 9.61 2.48
C GLU A 40 -1.78 8.91 3.73
N ALA A 41 -2.18 7.64 3.61
CA ALA A 41 -2.74 6.90 4.72
C ALA A 41 -1.66 6.48 5.75
N PRO A 42 -2.03 6.30 7.03
CA PRO A 42 -1.13 5.77 8.04
C PRO A 42 -0.53 4.41 7.66
N ALA A 43 0.76 4.21 7.95
CA ALA A 43 1.50 2.99 7.63
C ALA A 43 0.84 1.72 8.20
N SER A 44 0.24 1.80 9.39
CA SER A 44 -0.46 0.67 10.02
C SER A 44 -1.60 0.12 9.15
N LEU A 45 -2.36 0.99 8.47
CA LEU A 45 -3.44 0.58 7.58
C LEU A 45 -2.93 -0.03 6.27
N ALA A 46 -1.80 0.49 5.76
CA ALA A 46 -1.17 -0.03 4.56
C ALA A 46 -0.61 -1.45 4.78
N ILE A 47 0.01 -1.70 5.93
CA ILE A 47 0.57 -3.02 6.29
C ILE A 47 -0.54 -4.07 6.34
N ASP A 48 -1.67 -3.76 6.97
CA ASP A 48 -2.84 -4.66 7.01
C ASP A 48 -3.25 -5.09 5.59
N VAL A 49 -3.28 -4.15 4.65
CA VAL A 49 -3.70 -4.43 3.28
C VAL A 49 -2.63 -5.16 2.46
N VAL A 50 -1.34 -4.89 2.67
CA VAL A 50 -0.25 -5.69 2.07
C VAL A 50 -0.35 -7.15 2.49
N LEU A 51 -0.59 -7.40 3.78
CA LEU A 51 -0.66 -8.76 4.33
C LEU A 51 -1.91 -9.52 3.87
N ILE A 52 -3.04 -8.82 3.76
CA ILE A 52 -4.34 -9.43 3.43
C ILE A 52 -4.53 -9.55 1.91
N THR A 53 -4.00 -8.60 1.13
CA THR A 53 -4.31 -8.49 -0.29
C THR A 53 -3.06 -8.63 -1.14
N ASN A 54 -3.00 -9.70 -1.93
CA ASN A 54 -2.17 -9.74 -3.16
C ASN A 54 -2.71 -8.75 -4.23
N GLY A 55 -3.55 -7.78 -3.82
CA GLY A 55 -4.41 -6.97 -4.67
C GLY A 55 -3.67 -5.84 -5.38
N ILE A 56 -2.51 -5.42 -4.88
CA ILE A 56 -1.71 -4.38 -5.56
C ILE A 56 -1.11 -4.89 -6.88
N ARG A 57 -0.92 -6.21 -7.00
CA ARG A 57 -0.49 -6.86 -8.24
C ARG A 57 -1.44 -6.56 -9.40
N PHE A 58 -2.74 -6.51 -9.14
CA PHE A 58 -3.76 -6.16 -10.13
C PHE A 58 -3.53 -4.77 -10.73
N LEU A 59 -3.09 -3.80 -9.92
CA LEU A 59 -2.79 -2.44 -10.37
C LEU A 59 -1.41 -2.35 -11.05
N ARG A 60 -0.42 -3.10 -10.55
CA ARG A 60 0.94 -3.11 -11.12
C ARG A 60 1.00 -3.76 -12.49
N ASP A 61 0.22 -4.81 -12.71
CA ASP A 61 0.23 -5.54 -13.99
C ASP A 61 -0.76 -4.93 -15.00
N HIS A 62 -1.29 -3.73 -14.72
CA HIS A 62 -2.26 -3.05 -15.56
C HIS A 62 -1.66 -2.61 -16.91
N LYS A 63 -2.49 -2.65 -17.97
CA LYS A 63 -2.10 -2.30 -19.35
C LYS A 63 -1.68 -0.83 -19.49
N ASN A 64 -2.39 0.06 -18.79
CA ASN A 64 -2.09 1.49 -18.78
C ASN A 64 -0.77 1.76 -18.02
N PRO A 65 0.24 2.40 -18.67
CA PRO A 65 1.55 2.62 -18.07
C PRO A 65 1.53 3.58 -16.88
N GLN A 66 0.62 4.56 -16.85
CA GLN A 66 0.49 5.51 -15.75
C GLN A 66 -0.04 4.83 -14.48
N ILE A 67 -1.05 3.96 -14.63
CA ILE A 67 -1.57 3.15 -13.51
C ILE A 67 -0.47 2.24 -12.97
N ARG A 68 0.26 1.56 -13.85
CA ARG A 68 1.38 0.68 -13.47
C ARG A 68 2.47 1.44 -12.71
N SER A 69 2.89 2.61 -13.22
CA SER A 69 3.90 3.45 -12.57
C SER A 69 3.48 3.89 -11.18
N GLU A 70 2.24 4.36 -11.03
CA GLU A 70 1.73 4.81 -9.75
C GLU A 70 1.56 3.67 -8.75
N ALA A 71 1.12 2.50 -9.23
CA ALA A 71 0.99 1.28 -8.43
C ALA A 71 2.34 0.76 -7.94
N GLN A 72 3.40 0.86 -8.76
CA GLN A 72 4.76 0.52 -8.33
C GLN A 72 5.22 1.41 -7.18
N LEU A 73 5.03 2.72 -7.28
CA LEU A 73 5.39 3.67 -6.21
C LEU A 73 4.62 3.38 -4.91
N LEU A 74 3.33 3.07 -5.02
CA LEU A 74 2.50 2.69 -3.87
C LEU A 74 3.00 1.38 -3.23
N SER A 75 3.31 0.37 -4.05
CA SER A 75 3.83 -0.92 -3.57
C SER A 75 5.18 -0.75 -2.87
N ASP A 76 6.09 0.04 -3.44
CA ASP A 76 7.41 0.26 -2.85
C ASP A 76 7.29 0.98 -1.50
N LEU A 77 6.38 1.95 -1.39
CA LEU A 77 6.09 2.64 -0.13
C LEU A 77 5.58 1.67 0.93
N TRP A 78 4.60 0.83 0.59
CA TRP A 78 4.02 -0.09 1.56
C TRP A 78 4.99 -1.20 1.98
N LEU A 79 5.82 -1.69 1.06
CA LEU A 79 6.90 -2.62 1.39
C LEU A 79 7.91 -1.98 2.36
N ARG A 80 8.26 -0.70 2.17
CA ARG A 80 9.11 0.02 3.13
C ARG A 80 8.48 0.07 4.52
N TYR A 81 7.17 0.31 4.63
CA TYR A 81 6.47 0.26 5.91
C TYR A 81 6.57 -1.12 6.55
N LEU A 82 6.27 -2.18 5.79
CA LEU A 82 6.37 -3.55 6.29
C LEU A 82 7.78 -3.88 6.81
N TYR A 83 8.82 -3.53 6.05
CA TYR A 83 10.20 -3.79 6.46
C TYR A 83 10.69 -2.90 7.60
N ALA A 84 10.18 -1.68 7.74
CA ALA A 84 10.48 -0.81 8.87
C ALA A 84 9.88 -1.39 10.16
N THR A 85 8.62 -1.82 10.11
CA THR A 85 7.95 -2.46 11.27
C THR A 85 8.64 -3.76 11.68
N GLY A 86 9.12 -4.55 10.72
CA GLY A 86 9.92 -5.76 11.03
C GLY A 86 11.26 -5.44 11.69
N ARG A 87 11.92 -4.34 11.31
CA ARG A 87 13.19 -3.90 11.91
C ARG A 87 12.99 -3.35 13.32
N GLU A 88 11.99 -2.50 13.53
CA GLU A 88 11.65 -1.95 14.85
C GLU A 88 11.32 -3.07 15.85
N GLN A 89 10.59 -4.11 15.43
CA GLN A 89 10.34 -5.28 16.28
C GLN A 89 11.62 -6.05 16.62
N SER A 90 12.55 -6.19 15.67
CA SER A 90 13.82 -6.88 15.90
C SER A 90 14.77 -6.12 16.82
N GLU A 91 14.75 -4.79 16.79
CA GLU A 91 15.54 -3.91 17.66
C GLU A 91 14.94 -3.90 19.07
N SER A 92 13.62 -3.74 19.19
CA SER A 92 12.92 -3.78 20.48
C SER A 92 13.09 -5.11 21.22
N LEU A 93 13.15 -6.25 20.50
CA LEU A 93 13.42 -7.55 21.11
C LEU A 93 14.86 -7.68 21.62
N LYS A 94 15.84 -7.12 20.90
CA LYS A 94 17.24 -7.11 21.34
C LYS A 94 17.43 -6.26 22.59
N ASP A 95 16.75 -5.12 22.66
CA ASP A 95 16.79 -4.25 23.85
C ASP A 95 16.17 -4.95 25.07
N PHE A 96 15.07 -5.69 24.88
CA PHE A 96 14.44 -6.49 25.94
C PHE A 96 15.30 -7.66 26.41
N GLU A 97 16.05 -8.30 25.51
CA GLU A 97 16.98 -9.37 25.84
C GLU A 97 18.22 -8.84 26.59
N GLN A 98 18.75 -7.67 26.21
CA GLN A 98 19.88 -7.05 26.92
C GLN A 98 19.51 -6.57 28.33
N GLU A 99 18.28 -6.08 28.55
CA GLU A 99 17.83 -5.68 29.88
C GLU A 99 17.62 -6.89 30.82
N LYS A 100 17.24 -8.07 30.28
CA LYS A 100 17.13 -9.31 31.07
C LYS A 100 18.47 -9.94 31.44
N VAL A 101 19.50 -9.76 30.62
CA VAL A 101 20.86 -10.29 30.89
C VAL A 101 21.61 -9.44 31.92
N SER A 102 21.14 -8.21 32.17
CA SER A 102 21.79 -7.25 33.08
C SER A 102 21.18 -7.20 34.51
N ARG A 103 20.27 -8.13 34.85
CA ARG A 103 19.68 -8.30 36.19
C ARG A 103 20.00 -9.68 36.75
#